data_AF-B7FR72-F1
#
_entry.id   AF-B7FR72-F1
#
_cell.length_a   1.000
_cell.length_b   1.000
_cell.length_c   1.000
_cell.angle_alpha   90.00
_cell.angle_beta   90.00
_cell.angle_gamma   90.00
#
_symmetry.space_group_name_H-M   'P 1'
#
loop_
_entity.id
_entity.type
_entity.pdbx_description
1 polymer ?
#
loop_
_entity_poly.entity_id
_entity_poly.type
_entity_poly.pdbx_seq_one_letter_code
_entity_poly.pdbx_strand_id
1 'polypeptide(L)'
;MIVWESLENQRPAAWRIVFKGLTLLEHLIKNGSERCVDDARNHGHTLRALGQFNYYEGTIDRGQGVREKSKQVIEMLSDDDRIREERQKARK
;
A
#
# COMPACT_ATOMS: atom_id res chain seq x y z
N MET A 1 -8.88 -10.48 2.82
CA MET A 1 -8.40 -10.10 1.47
C MET A 1 -6.98 -10.62 1.32
N ILE A 2 -6.64 -11.31 0.22
CA ILE A 2 -5.31 -11.95 0.03
C ILE A 2 -4.15 -10.93 0.08
N VAL A 3 -4.44 -9.65 -0.19
CA VAL A 3 -3.45 -8.56 -0.13
C VAL A 3 -2.76 -8.48 1.24
N TRP A 4 -3.47 -8.68 2.35
CA TRP A 4 -2.89 -8.55 3.68
C TRP A 4 -1.84 -9.63 3.98
N GLU A 5 -2.05 -10.86 3.51
CA GLU A 5 -1.06 -11.94 3.63
C GLU A 5 0.26 -11.59 2.92
N SER A 6 0.18 -10.82 1.83
CA SER A 6 1.38 -10.35 1.10
C SER A 6 2.10 -9.18 1.79
N LEU A 7 1.44 -8.49 2.72
CA LEU A 7 1.97 -7.34 3.46
C LEU A 7 2.44 -7.72 4.87
N GLU A 8 1.84 -8.76 5.46
CA GLU A 8 2.12 -9.22 6.82
C GLU A 8 3.16 -10.34 6.85
N ASN A 9 3.96 -10.38 7.92
CA ASN A 9 4.88 -11.47 8.25
C ASN A 9 5.89 -11.87 7.14
N GLN A 10 6.13 -10.97 6.18
CA GLN A 10 7.11 -11.22 5.13
C GLN A 10 8.53 -11.01 5.66
N ARG A 11 9.42 -11.95 5.34
CA ARG A 11 10.87 -11.75 5.53
C ARG A 11 11.29 -10.50 4.73
N PRO A 12 12.21 -9.65 5.24
CA PRO A 12 12.64 -8.45 4.51
C PRO A 12 13.10 -8.70 3.06
N ALA A 13 13.66 -9.88 2.77
CA ALA A 13 14.03 -10.29 1.41
C ALA A 13 12.85 -10.39 0.42
N ALA A 14 11.61 -10.49 0.89
CA ALA A 14 10.41 -10.52 0.06
C ALA A 14 9.87 -9.11 -0.29
N TRP A 15 10.72 -8.08 -0.28
CA TRP A 15 10.36 -6.69 -0.61
C TRP A 15 9.56 -6.53 -1.91
N ARG A 16 9.80 -7.39 -2.93
CA ARG A 16 9.06 -7.38 -4.20
C ARG A 16 7.59 -7.77 -4.02
N ILE A 17 7.31 -8.73 -3.14
CA ILE A 17 5.94 -9.19 -2.84
C ILE A 17 5.21 -8.06 -2.10
N VAL A 18 5.84 -7.49 -1.08
CA VAL A 18 5.31 -6.35 -0.31
C VAL A 18 5.01 -5.17 -1.23
N PHE A 19 5.94 -4.80 -2.12
CA PHE A 19 5.74 -3.70 -3.06
C PHE A 19 4.58 -3.94 -4.03
N LYS A 20 4.46 -5.17 -4.56
CA LYS A 20 3.33 -5.55 -5.42
C LYS A 20 2.00 -5.57 -4.66
N GLY A 21 2.00 -6.00 -3.40
CA GLY A 21 0.83 -5.93 -2.51
C GLY A 21 0.37 -4.50 -2.30
N LEU A 22 1.29 -3.57 -2.01
CA LEU A 22 0.98 -2.14 -1.88
C LEU A 22 0.46 -1.54 -3.19
N THR A 23 1.05 -1.92 -4.32
CA THR A 23 0.60 -1.46 -5.65
C THR A 23 -0.82 -1.94 -5.94
N LEU A 24 -1.13 -3.20 -5.61
CA LEU A 24 -2.47 -3.75 -5.74
C LEU A 24 -3.46 -3.04 -4.81
N LEU A 25 -3.07 -2.77 -3.56
CA LEU A 25 -3.90 -2.02 -2.61
C LEU A 25 -4.23 -0.62 -3.14
N GLU A 26 -3.24 0.11 -3.65
CA GLU A 26 -3.44 1.42 -4.28
C GLU A 26 -4.46 1.33 -5.44
N HIS A 27 -4.31 0.31 -6.29
CA HIS A 27 -5.24 0.10 -7.40
C HIS A 27 -6.66 -0.20 -6.91
N LEU A 28 -6.83 -1.04 -5.89
CA LEU A 28 -8.13 -1.36 -5.30
C LEU A 28 -8.78 -0.15 -4.60
N ILE A 29 -7.99 0.74 -3.99
CA ILE A 29 -8.51 2.00 -3.43
C ILE A 29 -9.11 2.86 -4.53
N LYS A 30 -8.45 2.97 -5.70
CA LYS A 30 -8.91 3.80 -6.82
C LYS A 30 -10.01 3.17 -7.67
N ASN A 31 -10.05 1.85 -7.80
CA ASN A 31 -10.91 1.17 -8.78
C ASN A 31 -11.90 0.17 -8.15
N GLY A 32 -11.68 -0.22 -6.90
CA GLY A 32 -12.45 -1.25 -6.22
C GLY A 32 -13.70 -0.74 -5.49
N SER A 33 -14.25 -1.61 -4.63
CA SER A 33 -15.39 -1.27 -3.78
C SER A 33 -15.03 -0.22 -2.72
N GLU A 34 -15.99 0.58 -2.25
CA GLU A 34 -15.83 1.44 -1.06
C GLU A 34 -15.33 0.64 0.15
N ARG A 35 -15.78 -0.61 0.29
CA ARG A 35 -15.33 -1.51 1.38
C ARG A 35 -13.82 -1.76 1.38
N CYS A 36 -13.14 -1.63 0.24
CA CYS A 36 -11.69 -1.76 0.18
C CYS A 36 -10.98 -0.59 0.89
N VAL A 37 -11.57 0.60 0.89
CA VAL A 37 -11.02 1.78 1.58
C VAL A 37 -11.16 1.61 3.09
N ASP A 38 -12.33 1.19 3.55
CA ASP A 38 -12.59 0.92 4.97
C ASP A 38 -11.65 -0.17 5.51
N ASP A 39 -11.50 -1.27 4.76
CA ASP A 39 -10.59 -2.35 5.12
C ASP A 39 -9.12 -1.88 5.17
N ALA A 40 -8.71 -1.03 4.23
CA ALA A 40 -7.37 -0.44 4.21
C ALA A 40 -7.12 0.49 5.40
N ARG A 41 -8.13 1.27 5.82
CA ARG A 41 -8.07 2.12 7.02
C ARG A 41 -7.93 1.30 8.29
N ASN A 42 -8.65 0.18 8.40
CA ASN A 42 -8.56 -0.73 9.54
C ASN A 42 -7.15 -1.34 9.69
N HIS A 43 -6.46 -1.58 8.58
CA HIS A 43 -5.06 -2.07 8.57
C HIS A 43 -4.02 -0.94 8.53
N GLY A 44 -4.39 0.29 8.89
CA GLY A 44 -3.48 1.45 8.86
C GLY A 44 -2.22 1.28 9.72
N HIS A 45 -2.26 0.46 10.76
CA HIS A 45 -1.06 0.12 11.55
C HIS A 45 -0.01 -0.63 10.70
N THR A 46 -0.43 -1.63 9.93
CA THR A 46 0.44 -2.41 9.03
C THR A 46 1.07 -1.51 7.99
N LEU A 47 0.28 -0.60 7.38
CA LEU A 47 0.81 0.38 6.42
C LEU A 47 1.85 1.31 7.07
N ARG A 48 1.59 1.82 8.27
CA ARG A 48 2.55 2.66 9.00
C ARG A 48 3.86 1.92 9.29
N ALA A 49 3.80 0.64 9.67
CA ALA A 49 4.98 -0.18 9.87
C ALA A 49 5.79 -0.35 8.57
N LEU A 50 5.13 -0.53 7.42
CA LEU A 50 5.78 -0.58 6.10
C LEU A 50 6.43 0.75 5.69
N GLY A 51 5.99 1.88 6.26
CA GLY A 51 6.66 3.18 6.13
C GLY A 51 8.08 3.21 6.72
N GLN A 52 8.39 2.27 7.61
CA GLN A 52 9.72 2.08 8.21
C GLN A 52 10.43 0.82 7.68
N PHE A 53 9.94 0.23 6.58
CA PHE A 53 10.50 -0.99 6.01
C PHE A 53 11.96 -0.79 5.61
N ASN A 54 12.84 -1.66 6.11
CA ASN A 54 14.27 -1.60 5.88
C ASN A 54 14.79 -2.91 5.30
N TYR A 55 15.38 -2.85 4.10
CA TYR A 55 16.04 -3.99 3.47
C TYR A 55 17.10 -3.51 2.49
N TYR A 56 18.33 -3.96 2.70
CA TYR A 56 19.46 -3.71 1.82
C TYR A 56 19.87 -5.00 1.12
N GLU A 57 20.06 -4.93 -0.19
CA GLU A 57 20.61 -6.00 -1.02
C GLU A 57 22.02 -5.58 -1.45
N GLY A 58 23.02 -6.00 -0.67
CA GLY A 58 24.37 -5.44 -0.76
C GLY A 58 24.38 -3.98 -0.32
N THR A 59 24.75 -3.08 -1.23
CA THR A 59 24.76 -1.62 -1.00
C THR A 59 23.48 -0.91 -1.44
N ILE A 60 22.55 -1.63 -2.08
CA ILE A 60 21.32 -1.06 -2.65
C ILE A 60 20.19 -1.12 -1.61
N ASP A 61 19.61 0.03 -1.27
CA ASP A 61 18.40 0.11 -0.46
C ASP A 61 17.18 -0.33 -1.28
N ARG A 62 16.71 -1.55 -1.06
CA ARG A 62 15.49 -2.11 -1.66
C ARG A 62 14.24 -1.76 -0.87
N GLY A 63 14.40 -1.27 0.36
CA GLY A 63 13.29 -0.84 1.20
C GLY A 63 12.75 0.54 0.83
N GLN A 64 13.54 1.40 0.20
CA GLN A 64 13.14 2.77 -0.18
C GLN A 64 11.80 2.79 -0.95
N GLY A 65 11.66 1.98 -2.00
CA GLY A 65 10.44 1.94 -2.80
C GLY A 65 9.22 1.47 -2.00
N VAL A 66 9.41 0.55 -1.04
CA VAL A 66 8.33 0.11 -0.15
C VAL A 66 7.89 1.24 0.78
N ARG A 67 8.85 1.97 1.37
CA ARG A 67 8.55 3.11 2.27
C ARG A 67 7.81 4.23 1.54
N GLU A 68 8.29 4.62 0.36
CA GLU A 68 7.67 5.65 -0.47
C GLU A 68 6.25 5.26 -0.89
N LYS A 69 6.06 4.02 -1.36
CA LYS A 69 4.75 3.52 -1.76
C LYS A 69 3.78 3.42 -0.58
N SER A 70 4.24 2.97 0.59
CA SER A 70 3.39 2.91 1.78
C SER A 70 2.92 4.30 2.21
N LYS A 71 3.83 5.30 2.20
CA LYS A 71 3.49 6.68 2.52
C LYS A 71 2.43 7.24 1.57
N GLN A 72 2.56 6.99 0.26
CA GLN A 72 1.58 7.41 -0.75
C GLN A 72 0.20 6.79 -0.48
N VAL A 73 0.14 5.50 -0.13
CA VAL A 73 -1.14 4.83 0.19
C VAL A 73 -1.77 5.43 1.45
N ILE A 74 -0.99 5.69 2.51
CA ILE A 74 -1.50 6.30 3.75
C ILE A 74 -2.07 7.70 3.48
N GLU A 75 -1.34 8.53 2.72
CA GLU A 75 -1.77 9.88 2.36
C GLU A 75 -3.07 9.86 1.55
N MET A 76 -3.20 8.91 0.62
CA MET A 76 -4.45 8.71 -0.13
C MET A 76 -5.61 8.33 0.79
N LEU A 77 -5.40 7.42 1.74
CA LEU A 77 -6.44 6.99 2.68
C LEU A 77 -6.91 8.10 3.63
N SER A 78 -6.09 9.14 3.85
CA SER A 78 -6.46 10.31 4.64
C SER A 78 -7.25 11.38 3.88
N ASP A 79 -7.41 11.24 2.56
CA ASP A 79 -8.06 12.24 1.69
C ASP A 79 -9.23 11.61 0.91
N ASP A 80 -10.43 11.71 1.48
CA ASP A 80 -11.67 11.17 0.90
C ASP A 80 -12.03 11.84 -0.43
N ASP A 81 -11.78 13.13 -0.57
CA ASP A 81 -12.13 13.87 -1.78
C ASP A 81 -11.21 13.46 -2.94
N ARG A 82 -9.92 13.31 -2.68
CA ARG A 82 -8.97 12.74 -3.65
C ARG A 82 -9.36 11.32 -4.06
N ILE A 83 -9.79 10.46 -3.12
CA ILE A 83 -10.26 9.10 -3.45
C ILE A 83 -11.48 9.16 -4.38
N ARG A 84 -12.45 10.04 -4.10
CA ARG A 84 -13.65 10.20 -4.92
C ARG A 84 -13.31 10.68 -6.33
N GLU A 85 -12.41 11.65 -6.47
CA GLU A 85 -11.95 12.14 -7.77
C GLU A 85 -11.25 11.03 -8.58
N GLU A 86 -10.33 10.30 -7.97
CA GLU A 86 -9.61 9.21 -8.65
C GLU A 86 -10.57 8.07 -9.06
N ARG A 87 -11.57 7.75 -8.24
CA ARG A 87 -12.63 6.78 -8.57
C ARG A 87 -13.53 7.25 -9.71
N GLN A 88 -13.85 8.55 -9.78
CA GLN A 88 -14.61 9.11 -10.90
C GLN A 88 -13.81 9.06 -12.20
N LYS A 89 -12.51 9.39 -12.16
CA LYS A 89 -11.61 9.28 -13.32
C LYS A 89 -11.48 7.82 -13.79
N ALA A 90 -11.36 6.87 -12.88
CA ALA A 90 -11.23 5.44 -13.18
C ALA A 90 -12.47 4.82 -13.86
N ARG A 91 -13.64 5.45 -13.74
CA ARG A 91 -14.89 5.01 -14.38
C ARG A 91 -15.10 5.59 -15.78
N LYS A 92 -14.25 6.54 -16.21
CA LYS A 92 -14.21 7.07 -17.57
C LYS A 92 -13.22 6.28 -18.42
#